data_AF-A0AAW6TZ21-F1
#
_entry.id   AF-A0AAW6TZ21-F1
#
_cell.length_a   1.000
_cell.length_b   1.000
_cell.length_c   1.000
_cell.angle_alpha   90.00
_cell.angle_beta   90.00
_cell.angle_gamma   90.00
#
_symmetry.space_group_name_H-M   'P 1'
#
loop_
_entity.id
_entity.type
_entity.pdbx_description
1 polymer ?
#
loop_
_entity_poly.entity_id
_entity_poly.type
_entity_poly.pdbx_seq_one_letter_code
_entity_poly.pdbx_strand_id
1 'polypeptide(L)'
;MAKRSCYDCVYVWVDPERWLRDLWAGRTLVPMCANHPDWPGELHDVPGVPCCHFRPRHVEPEGDVKRIPMGDGRYALVDAADYEWLSQYQWHLCGGGYAARCEKNKRILMHREIMNPPKGMVVDHIDANRANNCRANLRVCTPGENQRNQRKQRGSASQYKGVGYLKNCKRCHAKLVFKGETVWLGHFDSEPEAARAYDRKAVELFGEFARLNFPEEWPEERRAQVRAEAKAAGRSEEPKSRRKRTKAKKTTSPKKERVMAGKTGEKKATRRR
;
A
#
# COMPACT_ATOMS: atom_id res chain seq x y z
N MET A 1 -7.50 15.86 13.36
CA MET A 1 -6.66 14.72 13.81
C MET A 1 -5.45 15.24 14.58
N ALA A 2 -4.90 14.42 15.47
CA ALA A 2 -3.51 14.59 15.87
C ALA A 2 -2.62 14.62 14.61
N LYS A 3 -1.72 15.60 14.50
CA LYS A 3 -0.71 15.62 13.43
C LYS A 3 -0.02 14.26 13.43
N ARG A 4 0.06 13.60 12.25
CA ARG A 4 0.82 12.34 12.09
C ARG A 4 2.17 12.53 12.76
N SER A 5 2.41 11.75 13.81
CA SER A 5 3.65 11.79 14.57
C SER A 5 4.15 10.37 14.73
N CYS A 6 5.46 10.19 14.94
CA CYS A 6 5.97 8.86 15.24
C CYS A 6 5.31 8.25 16.50
N TYR A 7 4.86 9.06 17.46
CA TYR A 7 4.11 8.59 18.64
C TYR A 7 2.82 7.84 18.29
N ASP A 8 2.24 8.06 17.11
CA ASP A 8 1.01 7.39 16.69
C ASP A 8 1.28 6.19 15.77
N CYS A 9 2.55 5.83 15.58
CA CYS A 9 2.97 4.78 14.67
C CYS A 9 3.00 3.40 15.34
N VAL A 10 2.48 2.36 14.68
CA VAL A 10 2.53 0.95 15.18
C VAL A 10 3.94 0.42 15.42
N TYR A 11 4.97 1.02 14.80
CA TYR A 11 6.35 0.59 14.92
C TYR A 11 7.13 1.31 16.02
N VAL A 12 6.52 2.32 16.65
CA VAL A 12 7.15 3.02 17.75
C VAL A 12 6.98 2.22 19.03
N TRP A 13 8.10 2.08 19.73
CA TRP A 13 8.21 1.55 21.08
C TRP A 13 8.57 2.68 22.04
N VAL A 14 7.96 2.64 23.22
CA VAL A 14 8.28 3.54 24.33
C VAL A 14 8.73 2.64 25.46
N ASP A 15 10.01 2.77 25.83
CA ASP A 15 10.58 2.06 26.96
C ASP A 15 10.04 2.67 28.26
N PRO A 16 9.27 1.91 29.07
CA PRO A 16 8.69 2.43 30.30
C PRO A 16 9.72 2.94 31.31
N GLU A 17 10.87 2.28 31.43
CA GLU A 17 11.90 2.65 32.41
C GLU A 17 12.60 3.93 32.00
N ARG A 18 12.97 4.03 30.72
CA ARG A 18 13.53 5.26 30.15
C ARG A 18 12.53 6.39 30.20
N TRP A 19 11.27 6.13 29.84
CA TRP A 19 10.19 7.12 29.87
C TRP A 19 10.02 7.68 31.28
N LEU A 20 10.01 6.81 32.30
CA LEU A 20 9.94 7.24 33.69
C LEU A 20 11.17 8.07 34.05
N ARG A 21 12.39 7.61 33.77
CA ARG A 21 13.61 8.37 34.04
C ARG A 21 13.62 9.75 33.37
N ASP A 22 13.18 9.85 32.12
CA ASP A 22 13.16 11.11 31.36
C ASP A 22 12.07 12.07 31.89
N LEU A 23 10.91 11.54 32.29
CA LEU A 23 9.86 12.29 32.96
C LEU A 23 10.36 12.91 34.27
N TRP A 24 11.02 12.11 35.12
CA TRP A 24 11.58 12.56 36.40
C TRP A 24 12.72 13.57 36.23
N ALA A 25 13.47 13.48 35.13
CA ALA A 25 14.54 14.41 34.79
C ALA A 25 14.07 15.67 34.03
N GLY A 26 12.75 15.82 33.79
CA GLY A 26 12.20 16.94 33.02
C GLY A 26 12.65 17.00 31.56
N ARG A 27 13.10 15.86 31.00
CA ARG A 27 13.56 15.77 29.61
C ARG A 27 12.40 15.56 28.65
N THR A 28 12.59 15.98 27.41
CA THR A 28 11.66 15.64 26.32
C THR A 28 11.60 14.13 26.18
N LEU A 29 10.41 13.56 26.38
CA LEU A 29 10.13 12.16 26.08
C LEU A 29 10.30 11.98 24.58
N VAL A 30 11.12 11.03 24.13
CA VAL A 30 11.30 10.73 22.70
C VAL A 30 10.98 9.25 22.48
N PRO A 31 10.08 8.90 21.55
CA PRO A 31 9.81 7.50 21.25
C PRO A 31 10.97 6.93 20.46
N MET A 32 11.09 5.60 20.48
CA MET A 32 12.08 4.90 19.68
C MET A 32 11.43 4.10 18.55
N CYS A 33 12.10 3.97 17.41
CA CYS A 33 11.58 3.23 16.26
C CYS A 33 12.70 2.49 15.52
N ALA A 34 12.53 1.18 15.33
CA ALA A 34 13.45 0.36 14.52
C ALA A 34 13.07 0.27 13.03
N ASN A 35 12.00 0.94 12.61
CA ASN A 35 11.52 0.95 11.23
C ASN A 35 11.66 2.35 10.58
N HIS A 36 12.63 3.14 11.05
CA HIS A 36 12.98 4.43 10.46
C HIS A 36 13.82 4.22 9.19
N PRO A 37 13.60 4.98 8.09
CA PRO A 37 14.38 4.82 6.86
C PRO A 37 15.88 5.02 7.05
N ASP A 38 16.29 5.90 7.96
CA ASP A 38 17.71 6.19 8.22
C ASP A 38 18.37 5.13 9.13
N TRP A 39 17.57 4.35 9.87
CA TRP A 39 18.05 3.35 10.83
C TRP A 39 17.26 2.03 10.73
N PRO A 40 17.39 1.30 9.62
CA PRO A 40 16.62 0.09 9.41
C PRO A 40 17.09 -1.05 10.34
N GLY A 41 16.20 -1.49 11.24
CA GLY A 41 16.46 -2.62 12.13
C GLY A 41 17.18 -2.25 13.43
N GLU A 42 17.59 -1.01 13.59
CA GLU A 42 18.20 -0.49 14.81
C GLU A 42 17.23 0.43 15.54
N LEU A 43 17.13 0.29 16.85
CA LEU A 43 16.23 1.10 17.67
C LEU A 43 16.87 2.47 17.95
N HIS A 44 16.22 3.55 17.52
CA HIS A 44 16.73 4.92 17.66
C HIS A 44 15.63 5.93 17.97
N ASP A 45 16.02 7.08 18.53
CA ASP A 45 15.15 8.21 18.89
C ASP A 45 14.56 8.90 17.66
N VAL A 46 13.23 9.02 17.60
CA VAL A 46 12.55 9.68 16.47
C VAL A 46 12.03 11.07 16.86
N PRO A 47 12.48 12.16 16.22
CA PRO A 47 12.26 13.55 16.65
C PRO A 47 10.84 14.10 16.38
N GLY A 48 9.82 13.25 16.38
CA GLY A 48 8.41 13.63 16.24
C GLY A 48 7.94 13.92 14.81
N VAL A 49 8.84 14.06 13.82
CA VAL A 49 8.46 14.16 12.40
C VAL A 49 7.92 12.81 11.92
N PRO A 50 6.77 12.75 11.22
CA PRO A 50 6.23 11.49 10.71
C PRO A 50 7.16 10.87 9.67
N CYS A 51 7.67 9.68 9.97
CA CYS A 51 8.56 8.98 9.06
C CYS A 51 7.83 8.57 7.78
N CYS A 52 8.56 8.44 6.66
CA CYS A 52 7.96 7.97 5.42
C CYS A 52 7.39 6.55 5.54
N HIS A 53 7.79 5.76 6.55
CA HIS A 53 7.24 4.43 6.83
C HIS A 53 6.11 4.42 7.88
N PHE A 54 5.59 5.60 8.26
CA PHE A 54 4.54 5.76 9.25
C PHE A 54 3.34 4.86 8.95
N ARG A 55 2.88 4.14 9.97
CA ARG A 55 1.65 3.35 9.94
C ARG A 55 0.83 3.67 11.18
N PRO A 56 -0.35 4.28 11.04
CA PRO A 56 -1.14 4.67 12.20
C PRO A 56 -1.50 3.43 13.02
N ARG A 57 -1.44 3.57 14.35
CA ARG A 57 -2.06 2.60 15.25
C ARG A 57 -3.54 2.49 14.92
N HIS A 58 -4.04 1.27 15.03
CA HIS A 58 -5.46 1.03 14.87
C HIS A 58 -6.17 1.59 16.10
N VAL A 59 -7.17 2.43 15.86
CA VAL A 59 -8.09 2.85 16.90
C VAL A 59 -8.96 1.64 17.23
N GLU A 60 -9.20 1.42 18.52
CA GLU A 60 -10.14 0.38 18.92
C GLU A 60 -11.55 0.80 18.48
N PRO A 61 -12.33 -0.12 17.86
CA PRO A 61 -13.68 0.17 17.43
C PRO A 61 -14.57 0.56 18.63
N GLU A 62 -15.46 1.52 18.39
CA GLU A 62 -16.50 1.90 19.36
C GLU A 62 -17.63 0.86 19.36
N GLY A 63 -18.21 0.57 20.53
CA GLY A 63 -19.36 -0.34 20.70
C GLY A 63 -19.06 -1.64 21.46
N ASP A 64 -19.99 -2.60 21.35
CA ASP A 64 -19.94 -3.89 22.04
C ASP A 64 -18.97 -4.89 21.37
N VAL A 65 -17.68 -4.57 21.48
CA VAL A 65 -16.61 -5.37 20.88
C VAL A 65 -15.96 -6.28 21.91
N LYS A 66 -15.74 -7.54 21.53
CA LYS A 66 -15.08 -8.56 22.35
C LYS A 66 -13.75 -8.98 21.74
N ARG A 67 -12.83 -9.44 22.58
CA ARG A 67 -11.48 -9.90 22.19
C ARG A 67 -11.40 -11.42 22.30
N ILE A 68 -11.01 -12.07 21.21
CA ILE A 68 -10.70 -13.50 21.18
C ILE A 68 -9.17 -13.66 21.21
N PRO A 69 -8.58 -14.30 22.25
CA PRO A 69 -7.15 -14.53 22.31
C PRO A 69 -6.71 -15.59 21.28
N MET A 70 -5.55 -15.38 20.65
CA MET A 70 -5.02 -16.23 19.57
C MET A 70 -3.62 -16.80 19.85
N GLY A 71 -3.14 -16.70 21.10
CA GLY A 71 -1.77 -17.04 21.49
C GLY A 71 -0.76 -15.89 21.32
N ASP A 72 0.35 -15.98 22.04
CA ASP A 72 1.44 -14.97 22.07
C ASP A 72 1.01 -13.54 22.44
N GLY A 73 -0.03 -13.42 23.26
CA GLY A 73 -0.60 -12.12 23.68
C GLY A 73 -1.38 -11.37 22.60
N ARG A 74 -1.66 -12.01 21.46
CA ARG A 74 -2.39 -11.41 20.32
C ARG A 74 -3.87 -11.74 20.40
N TYR A 75 -4.71 -10.84 19.90
CA TYR A 75 -6.17 -10.99 19.92
C TYR A 75 -6.83 -10.52 18.62
N ALA A 76 -7.99 -11.09 18.33
CA ALA A 76 -8.90 -10.66 17.27
C ALA A 76 -10.09 -9.94 17.92
N LEU A 77 -10.54 -8.85 17.28
CA LEU A 77 -11.73 -8.12 17.69
C LEU A 77 -12.92 -8.65 16.90
N VAL A 78 -14.04 -8.86 17.58
CA VAL A 78 -15.30 -9.35 17.02
C VAL A 78 -16.47 -8.64 17.70
N ASP A 79 -17.63 -8.58 17.04
CA ASP A 79 -18.86 -8.12 17.69
C ASP A 79 -19.29 -9.09 18.80
N ALA A 80 -19.91 -8.57 19.85
CA ALA A 80 -20.44 -9.39 20.94
C ALA A 80 -21.40 -10.48 20.47
N ALA A 81 -22.20 -10.21 19.43
CA ALA A 81 -23.13 -11.17 18.86
C ALA A 81 -22.45 -12.40 18.22
N ASP A 82 -21.23 -12.23 17.69
CA ASP A 82 -20.48 -13.31 17.05
C ASP A 82 -19.48 -13.98 18.02
N TYR A 83 -19.28 -13.39 19.21
CA TYR A 83 -18.27 -13.83 20.16
C TYR A 83 -18.49 -15.27 20.65
N GLU A 84 -19.69 -15.60 21.12
CA GLU A 84 -19.99 -16.90 21.74
C GLU A 84 -19.77 -18.09 20.78
N TRP A 85 -20.04 -17.89 19.50
CA TRP A 85 -19.81 -18.90 18.47
C TRP A 85 -18.35 -18.96 18.06
N LEU A 86 -17.69 -17.82 17.84
CA LEU A 86 -16.30 -17.78 17.40
C LEU A 86 -15.32 -18.21 18.49
N SER A 87 -15.63 -17.98 19.78
CA SER A 87 -14.78 -18.35 20.91
C SER A 87 -14.66 -19.85 21.14
N GLN A 88 -15.49 -20.66 20.48
CA GLN A 88 -15.45 -22.13 20.55
C GLN A 88 -14.21 -22.71 19.84
N TYR A 89 -13.57 -21.93 18.97
CA TYR A 89 -12.47 -22.39 18.15
C TYR A 89 -11.13 -21.77 18.58
N GLN A 90 -10.06 -22.53 18.35
CA GLN A 90 -8.70 -22.02 18.48
C GLN A 90 -8.26 -21.34 17.19
N TRP A 91 -8.09 -20.02 17.28
CA TRP A 91 -7.64 -19.17 16.18
C TRP A 91 -6.15 -18.87 16.31
N HIS A 92 -5.48 -18.73 15.17
CA HIS A 92 -4.09 -18.30 15.08
C HIS A 92 -3.95 -17.24 13.99
N LEU A 93 -2.90 -16.41 14.08
CA LEU A 93 -2.59 -15.46 13.02
C LEU A 93 -1.82 -16.16 11.89
N CYS A 94 -2.42 -16.20 10.70
CA CYS A 94 -1.74 -16.73 9.53
C CYS A 94 -0.89 -15.66 8.82
N GLY A 95 -0.14 -16.08 7.80
CA GLY A 95 0.62 -15.19 6.92
C GLY A 95 -0.24 -14.02 6.44
N GLY A 96 0.23 -12.80 6.72
CA GLY A 96 -0.56 -11.59 6.49
C GLY A 96 -1.55 -11.27 7.60
N GLY A 97 -1.35 -11.69 8.85
CA GLY A 97 -2.06 -11.12 10.01
C GLY A 97 -3.57 -11.30 10.05
N TYR A 98 -4.10 -12.29 9.32
CA TYR A 98 -5.52 -12.67 9.42
C TYR A 98 -5.70 -13.72 10.51
N ALA A 99 -6.82 -13.65 11.23
CA ALA A 99 -7.26 -14.72 12.12
C ALA A 99 -7.75 -15.92 11.29
N ALA A 100 -7.12 -17.07 11.50
CA ALA A 100 -7.39 -18.30 10.77
C ALA A 100 -7.45 -19.51 11.71
N ARG A 101 -8.21 -20.53 11.32
CA ARG A 101 -8.21 -21.85 11.93
C ARG A 101 -8.02 -22.92 10.85
N CYS A 102 -7.51 -24.07 11.23
CA CYS A 102 -7.34 -25.21 10.33
C CYS A 102 -8.31 -26.32 10.75
N GLU A 103 -9.18 -26.73 9.85
CA GLU A 103 -10.14 -27.81 10.07
C GLU A 103 -10.08 -28.78 8.90
N LYS A 104 -9.84 -30.08 9.15
CA LYS A 104 -9.80 -31.14 8.13
C LYS A 104 -8.93 -30.77 6.91
N ASN A 105 -7.71 -30.28 7.14
CA ASN A 105 -6.76 -29.76 6.13
C ASN A 105 -7.23 -28.53 5.32
N LYS A 106 -8.33 -27.88 5.71
CA LYS A 106 -8.80 -26.63 5.11
C LYS A 106 -8.52 -25.47 6.04
N ARG A 107 -7.99 -24.38 5.48
CA ARG A 107 -7.80 -23.13 6.21
C ARG A 107 -9.08 -22.29 6.12
N ILE A 108 -9.66 -22.00 7.28
CA ILE A 108 -10.86 -21.17 7.44
C ILE A 108 -10.41 -19.81 8.00
N LEU A 109 -10.87 -18.73 7.38
CA LEU A 109 -10.55 -17.36 7.79
C LEU A 109 -11.74 -16.76 8.53
N MET A 110 -11.50 -16.15 9.69
CA MET A 110 -12.56 -15.62 10.57
C MET A 110 -13.47 -14.64 9.82
N HIS A 111 -12.89 -13.64 9.14
CA HIS A 111 -13.67 -12.65 8.38
C HIS A 111 -14.51 -13.26 7.24
N ARG A 112 -14.10 -14.40 6.66
CA ARG A 112 -14.88 -15.09 5.61
C ARG A 112 -16.01 -15.89 6.20
N GLU A 113 -15.80 -16.48 7.37
CA GLU A 113 -16.83 -17.21 8.09
C GLU A 113 -17.97 -16.28 8.51
N ILE A 114 -17.64 -15.08 9.01
CA ILE A 114 -18.63 -14.08 9.44
C ILE A 114 -19.46 -13.55 8.25
N MET A 115 -18.81 -13.22 7.13
CA MET A 115 -19.48 -12.56 6.00
C MET A 115 -20.04 -13.51 4.94
N ASN A 116 -19.63 -14.78 4.95
CA ASN A 116 -19.99 -15.81 3.96
C ASN A 116 -20.03 -15.28 2.49
N PRO A 117 -18.91 -14.75 1.96
CA PRO A 117 -18.91 -14.10 0.66
C PRO A 117 -19.14 -15.12 -0.48
N PRO A 118 -19.87 -14.73 -1.56
CA PRO A 118 -20.07 -15.61 -2.71
C PRO A 118 -18.75 -15.92 -3.44
N LYS A 119 -18.76 -16.98 -4.25
CA LYS A 119 -17.57 -17.44 -4.97
C LYS A 119 -17.04 -16.33 -5.89
N GLY A 120 -15.74 -16.05 -5.80
CA GLY A 120 -15.07 -14.99 -6.56
C GLY A 120 -14.99 -13.64 -5.83
N MET A 121 -15.73 -13.46 -4.73
CA MET A 121 -15.63 -12.26 -3.89
C MET A 121 -14.65 -12.47 -2.73
N VAL A 122 -14.12 -11.35 -2.24
CA VAL A 122 -13.25 -11.26 -1.07
C VAL A 122 -13.90 -10.37 -0.01
N VAL A 123 -13.47 -10.52 1.24
CA VAL A 123 -13.87 -9.61 2.32
C VAL A 123 -12.72 -8.64 2.54
N ASP A 124 -13.03 -7.35 2.48
CA ASP A 124 -12.11 -6.25 2.76
C ASP A 124 -12.36 -5.73 4.19
N HIS A 125 -11.27 -5.37 4.85
CA HIS A 125 -11.26 -4.72 6.16
C HIS A 125 -11.14 -3.21 5.94
N ILE A 126 -12.19 -2.46 6.24
CA ILE A 126 -12.29 -1.02 5.95
C ILE A 126 -11.12 -0.27 6.59
N ASP A 127 -10.79 -0.56 7.85
CA ASP A 127 -9.65 0.03 8.59
C ASP A 127 -8.27 -0.55 8.18
N ALA A 128 -8.24 -1.60 7.36
CA ALA A 128 -7.09 -2.43 7.02
C ALA A 128 -6.39 -3.07 8.24
N ASN A 129 -7.10 -3.24 9.35
CA ASN A 129 -6.73 -4.07 10.49
C ASN A 129 -7.32 -5.47 10.30
N ARG A 130 -6.46 -6.41 9.93
CA ARG A 130 -6.87 -7.79 9.62
C ARG A 130 -7.26 -8.60 10.86
N ALA A 131 -6.98 -8.07 12.05
CA ALA A 131 -7.44 -8.62 13.32
C ALA A 131 -8.80 -8.04 13.78
N ASN A 132 -9.29 -6.97 13.14
CA ASN A 132 -10.60 -6.38 13.45
C ASN A 132 -11.69 -6.99 12.58
N ASN A 133 -12.34 -8.04 13.08
CA ASN A 133 -13.36 -8.80 12.36
C ASN A 133 -14.79 -8.40 12.74
N CYS A 134 -14.99 -7.24 13.38
CA CYS A 134 -16.34 -6.70 13.59
C CYS A 134 -17.03 -6.44 12.25
N ARG A 135 -18.31 -6.78 12.12
CA ARG A 135 -19.11 -6.69 10.90
C ARG A 135 -19.12 -5.27 10.31
N ALA A 136 -19.20 -4.24 11.15
CA ALA A 136 -19.13 -2.85 10.72
C ALA A 136 -17.79 -2.49 10.02
N ASN A 137 -16.72 -3.24 10.28
CA ASN A 137 -15.41 -3.09 9.65
C ASN A 137 -15.21 -3.99 8.42
N LEU A 138 -16.12 -4.94 8.16
CA LEU A 138 -16.01 -5.89 7.07
C LEU A 138 -16.94 -5.51 5.91
N ARG A 139 -16.47 -5.68 4.67
CA ARG A 139 -17.31 -5.54 3.48
C ARG A 139 -16.95 -6.55 2.40
N VAL A 140 -17.96 -7.06 1.70
CA VAL A 140 -17.75 -7.96 0.55
C VAL A 140 -17.43 -7.12 -0.67
N CYS A 141 -16.35 -7.45 -1.39
CA CYS A 141 -15.93 -6.72 -2.58
C CYS A 141 -15.19 -7.62 -3.57
N THR A 142 -14.91 -7.06 -4.75
CA THR A 142 -14.06 -7.70 -5.75
C THR A 142 -12.57 -7.60 -5.36
N PRO A 143 -11.71 -8.51 -5.85
CA PRO A 143 -10.27 -8.42 -5.61
C PRO A 143 -9.65 -7.08 -6.06
N GLY A 144 -10.16 -6.50 -7.14
CA GLY A 144 -9.71 -5.20 -7.64
C GLY A 144 -10.09 -4.03 -6.72
N GLU A 145 -11.25 -4.09 -6.08
CA GLU A 145 -11.68 -3.10 -5.07
C GLU A 145 -10.88 -3.21 -3.79
N ASN A 146 -10.67 -4.43 -3.29
CA ASN A 146 -9.79 -4.68 -2.14
C ASN A 146 -8.37 -4.13 -2.39
N GLN A 147 -7.85 -4.26 -3.62
CA GLN A 147 -6.55 -3.68 -3.98
C GLN A 147 -6.53 -2.15 -3.87
N ARG A 148 -7.65 -1.46 -4.14
CA ARG A 148 -7.76 0.01 -3.99
C ARG A 148 -7.68 0.44 -2.53
N ASN A 149 -8.11 -0.40 -1.58
CA ASN A 149 -7.98 -0.15 -0.15
C ASN A 149 -6.56 -0.46 0.40
N GLN A 150 -5.63 -0.94 -0.42
CA GLN A 150 -4.28 -1.24 0.06
C GLN A 150 -3.53 -0.01 0.56
N ARG A 151 -2.72 -0.21 1.60
CA ARG A 151 -1.78 0.79 2.11
C ARG A 151 -0.71 1.09 1.06
N LYS A 152 0.01 2.20 1.26
CA LYS A 152 1.19 2.50 0.46
C LYS A 152 2.22 1.37 0.57
N GLN A 153 2.95 1.14 -0.53
CA GLN A 153 3.98 0.11 -0.59
C GLN A 153 5.14 0.45 0.34
N ARG A 154 5.80 -0.58 0.87
CA ARG A 154 7.00 -0.42 1.69
C ARG A 154 8.14 0.10 0.80
N GLY A 155 9.00 0.96 1.34
CA GLY A 155 10.15 1.52 0.60
C GLY A 155 9.78 2.62 -0.40
N SER A 156 8.53 3.10 -0.42
CA SER A 156 8.19 4.28 -1.21
C SER A 156 8.87 5.52 -0.63
N ALA A 157 9.50 6.33 -1.48
CA ALA A 157 10.20 7.54 -1.05
C ALA A 157 9.26 8.54 -0.33
N SER A 158 8.02 8.69 -0.82
CA SER A 158 7.03 9.56 -0.18
C SER A 158 6.30 8.86 0.95
N GLN A 159 5.90 9.64 1.95
CA GLN A 159 4.99 9.23 3.01
C GLN A 159 3.56 8.98 2.53
N TYR A 160 3.17 9.49 1.35
CA TYR A 160 1.80 9.42 0.84
C TYR A 160 1.61 8.34 -0.22
N LYS A 161 0.40 7.75 -0.25
CA LYS A 161 0.00 6.76 -1.26
C LYS A 161 -0.12 7.45 -2.62
N GLY A 162 0.45 6.83 -3.64
CA GLY A 162 0.39 7.32 -5.02
C GLY A 162 1.34 8.47 -5.34
N VAL A 163 2.12 8.94 -4.35
CA VAL A 163 3.07 10.03 -4.52
C VAL A 163 4.49 9.50 -4.67
N GLY A 164 5.26 10.11 -5.56
CA GLY A 164 6.68 9.85 -5.73
C GLY A 164 7.45 11.15 -6.00
N TYR A 165 8.77 11.07 -5.92
CA TYR A 165 9.66 12.21 -6.13
C TYR A 165 10.57 11.96 -7.33
N LEU A 166 10.61 12.92 -8.26
CA LEU A 166 11.50 12.87 -9.41
C LEU A 166 12.75 13.71 -9.13
N LYS A 167 13.89 13.04 -8.94
CA LYS A 167 15.19 13.68 -8.67
C LYS A 167 15.57 14.69 -9.76
N ASN A 168 15.32 14.37 -11.03
CA ASN A 168 15.76 15.16 -12.17
C ASN A 168 15.07 16.53 -12.25
N CYS A 169 13.77 16.58 -11.93
CA CYS A 169 12.97 17.81 -12.02
C CYS A 169 12.73 18.46 -10.66
N LYS A 170 13.26 17.88 -9.57
CA LYS A 170 13.02 18.27 -8.18
C LYS A 170 11.54 18.50 -7.84
N ARG A 171 10.66 17.67 -8.41
CA ARG A 171 9.20 17.79 -8.25
C ARG A 171 8.58 16.48 -7.80
N CYS A 172 7.52 16.62 -7.02
CA CYS A 172 6.66 15.51 -6.65
C CYS A 172 5.74 15.16 -7.82
N HIS A 173 5.30 13.92 -7.91
CA HIS A 173 4.28 13.51 -8.86
C HIS A 173 3.25 12.63 -8.16
N ALA A 174 2.02 12.63 -8.68
CA ALA A 174 0.98 11.72 -8.21
C ALA A 174 0.50 10.82 -9.35
N LYS A 175 0.28 9.54 -9.03
CA LYS A 175 -0.28 8.55 -9.95
C LYS A 175 -1.20 7.59 -9.20
N LEU A 176 -2.16 7.04 -9.92
CA LEU A 176 -2.96 5.90 -9.47
C LEU A 176 -3.11 4.88 -10.59
N VAL A 177 -3.48 3.66 -10.23
CA VAL A 177 -3.80 2.61 -11.20
C VAL A 177 -5.30 2.33 -11.15
N PHE A 178 -5.95 2.37 -12.30
CA PHE A 178 -7.37 2.04 -12.44
C PHE A 178 -7.56 1.13 -13.64
N LYS A 179 -8.22 -0.01 -13.44
CA LYS A 179 -8.46 -1.04 -14.48
C LYS A 179 -7.18 -1.45 -15.25
N GLY A 180 -6.05 -1.53 -14.56
CA GLY A 180 -4.75 -1.90 -15.13
C GLY A 180 -3.97 -0.75 -15.78
N GLU A 181 -4.56 0.44 -15.90
CA GLU A 181 -3.91 1.59 -16.51
C GLU A 181 -3.42 2.59 -15.45
N THR A 182 -2.23 3.15 -15.68
CA THR A 182 -1.67 4.18 -14.80
C THR A 182 -2.15 5.56 -15.22
N VAL A 183 -2.94 6.20 -14.36
CA VAL A 183 -3.38 7.58 -14.50
C VAL A 183 -2.36 8.49 -13.83
N TRP A 184 -1.69 9.34 -14.61
CA TRP A 184 -0.80 10.38 -14.12
C TRP A 184 -1.59 11.64 -13.81
N LEU A 185 -1.50 12.13 -12.58
CA LEU A 185 -2.28 13.28 -12.10
C LEU A 185 -1.53 14.60 -12.27
N GLY A 186 -0.22 14.53 -12.49
CA GLY A 186 0.64 15.69 -12.74
C GLY A 186 1.87 15.72 -11.85
N HIS A 187 2.55 16.85 -11.92
CA HIS A 187 3.69 17.21 -11.09
C HIS A 187 3.31 18.35 -10.15
N PHE A 188 3.85 18.33 -8.94
CA PHE A 188 3.52 19.25 -7.86
C PHE A 188 4.81 19.68 -7.16
N ASP A 189 4.78 20.85 -6.54
CA ASP A 189 5.95 21.38 -5.84
C ASP A 189 6.11 20.75 -4.45
N SER A 190 5.02 20.21 -3.87
CA SER A 190 5.04 19.56 -2.56
C SER A 190 4.40 18.18 -2.55
N GLU A 191 4.86 17.30 -1.66
CA GLU A 191 4.25 15.97 -1.47
C GLU A 191 2.78 16.03 -0.98
N PRO A 192 2.40 16.90 -0.03
CA PRO A 192 1.02 16.99 0.44
C PRO A 192 0.06 17.42 -0.67
N GLU A 193 0.47 18.34 -1.55
CA GLU A 193 -0.35 18.77 -2.69
C GLU A 193 -0.58 17.62 -3.69
N ALA A 194 0.48 16.88 -4.01
CA ALA A 194 0.39 15.67 -4.83
C ALA A 194 -0.56 14.62 -4.20
N ALA A 195 -0.51 14.47 -2.87
CA ALA A 195 -1.36 13.56 -2.13
C ALA A 195 -2.84 13.98 -2.12
N ARG A 196 -3.14 15.28 -2.05
CA ARG A 196 -4.52 15.80 -2.18
C ARG A 196 -5.08 15.58 -3.59
N ALA A 197 -4.24 15.76 -4.61
CA ALA A 197 -4.63 15.44 -5.99
C ALA A 197 -4.93 13.94 -6.17
N TYR A 198 -4.12 13.07 -5.54
CA TYR A 198 -4.40 11.63 -5.47
C TYR A 198 -5.74 11.36 -4.79
N ASP A 199 -5.99 11.92 -3.61
CA ASP A 199 -7.21 11.66 -2.85
C ASP A 199 -8.47 12.06 -3.62
N ARG A 200 -8.47 13.23 -4.27
CA ARG A 200 -9.59 13.66 -5.12
C ARG A 200 -9.88 12.66 -6.22
N LYS A 201 -8.83 12.20 -6.92
CA LYS A 201 -9.01 11.24 -8.02
C LYS A 201 -9.37 9.84 -7.52
N ALA A 202 -8.89 9.45 -6.34
CA ALA A 202 -9.24 8.19 -5.70
C ALA A 202 -10.72 8.18 -5.29
N VAL A 203 -11.25 9.26 -4.72
CA VAL A 203 -12.69 9.40 -4.42
C VAL A 203 -13.53 9.34 -5.70
N GLU A 204 -13.08 10.03 -6.75
CA GLU A 204 -13.73 10.02 -8.06
C GLU A 204 -13.85 8.61 -8.66
N LEU A 205 -12.76 7.83 -8.66
CA LEU A 205 -12.69 6.56 -9.39
C LEU A 205 -13.01 5.33 -8.53
N PHE A 206 -12.67 5.35 -7.25
CA PHE A 206 -12.74 4.18 -6.36
C PHE A 206 -13.89 4.28 -5.35
N GLY A 207 -14.47 5.47 -5.17
CA GLY A 207 -15.57 5.71 -4.24
C GLY A 207 -15.23 5.30 -2.82
N GLU A 208 -16.06 4.45 -2.22
CA GLU A 208 -15.90 3.98 -0.84
C GLU A 208 -14.67 3.08 -0.62
N PHE A 209 -14.14 2.46 -1.69
CA PHE A 209 -12.94 1.62 -1.63
C PHE A 209 -11.64 2.42 -1.68
N ALA A 210 -11.73 3.75 -1.81
CA ALA A 210 -10.59 4.64 -1.85
C ALA A 210 -9.90 4.71 -0.48
N ARG A 211 -8.66 4.24 -0.40
CA ARG A 211 -7.80 4.58 0.73
C ARG A 211 -7.16 5.97 0.51
N LEU A 212 -7.61 6.94 1.29
CA LEU A 212 -7.18 8.34 1.22
C LEU A 212 -5.96 8.62 2.10
N ASN A 213 -5.22 9.67 1.75
CA ASN A 213 -4.13 10.22 2.54
C ASN A 213 -4.63 11.18 3.62
N PHE A 214 -5.68 11.96 3.34
CA PHE A 214 -6.29 12.92 4.27
C PHE A 214 -7.79 12.66 4.48
N PRO A 215 -8.19 11.52 5.10
CA PRO A 215 -9.61 11.16 5.26
C PRO A 215 -10.53 12.25 5.83
N GLU A 216 -10.00 13.14 6.68
CA GLU A 216 -10.74 14.24 7.34
C GLU A 216 -11.05 15.40 6.42
N GLU A 217 -10.19 15.62 5.42
CA GLU A 217 -10.50 16.58 4.35
C GLU A 217 -11.65 16.04 3.48
N TRP A 218 -12.03 14.76 3.63
CA TRP A 218 -13.03 14.07 2.83
C TRP A 218 -14.18 13.52 3.69
N PRO A 219 -15.02 14.38 4.27
CA PRO A 219 -16.27 13.92 4.90
C PRO A 219 -17.22 13.33 3.85
N GLU A 220 -18.23 12.59 4.29
CA GLU A 220 -19.09 11.80 3.41
C GLU A 220 -19.80 12.67 2.36
N GLU A 221 -20.24 13.87 2.75
CA GLU A 221 -20.92 14.83 1.89
C GLU A 221 -19.99 15.28 0.76
N ARG A 222 -18.72 15.60 1.08
CA ARG A 222 -17.72 15.99 0.08
C ARG A 222 -17.41 14.84 -0.88
N ARG A 223 -17.34 13.61 -0.36
CA ARG A 223 -17.15 12.42 -1.20
C ARG A 223 -18.34 12.20 -2.13
N ALA A 224 -19.56 12.38 -1.64
CA ALA A 224 -20.77 12.28 -2.44
C ALA A 224 -20.79 13.35 -3.54
N GLN A 225 -20.44 14.59 -3.22
CA GLN A 225 -20.34 15.69 -4.18
C GLN A 225 -19.37 15.38 -5.32
N VAL A 226 -18.13 15.00 -5.02
CA VAL A 226 -17.13 14.71 -6.07
C VAL A 226 -17.54 13.51 -6.94
N ARG A 227 -18.18 12.50 -6.35
CA ARG A 227 -18.74 11.38 -7.12
C ARG A 227 -19.89 11.83 -8.04
N ALA A 228 -20.76 12.71 -7.55
CA ALA A 228 -21.85 13.27 -8.34
C ALA A 228 -21.31 14.13 -9.50
N GLU A 229 -20.31 14.98 -9.25
CA GLU A 229 -19.62 15.78 -10.28
C GLU A 229 -18.97 14.90 -11.35
N ALA A 230 -18.34 13.79 -10.94
CA ALA A 230 -17.72 12.85 -11.86
C ALA A 230 -18.75 12.17 -12.77
N LYS A 231 -19.86 11.73 -12.19
CA LYS A 231 -21.00 11.14 -12.90
C LYS A 231 -21.63 12.14 -13.87
N ALA A 232 -21.83 13.39 -13.43
CA ALA A 232 -22.39 14.47 -14.24
C ALA A 232 -21.48 14.88 -15.40
N ALA A 233 -20.16 14.88 -15.19
CA ALA A 233 -19.18 15.26 -16.21
C ALA A 233 -19.02 14.23 -17.34
N GLY A 234 -19.79 13.13 -17.35
CA GLY A 234 -19.65 12.07 -18.33
C GLY A 234 -18.22 11.50 -18.38
N ARG A 235 -17.44 11.68 -17.29
CA ARG A 235 -16.13 11.06 -17.13
C ARG A 235 -16.38 9.58 -16.85
N SER A 236 -16.75 8.89 -17.92
CA SER A 236 -16.89 7.45 -17.96
C SER A 236 -15.56 6.78 -17.64
N GLU A 237 -15.64 5.51 -17.32
CA GLU A 237 -14.59 4.67 -16.76
C GLU A 237 -13.36 4.40 -17.67
N GLU A 238 -13.14 5.20 -18.71
CA GLU A 238 -12.09 4.98 -19.70
C GLU A 238 -10.96 6.02 -19.59
N PRO A 239 -9.71 5.57 -19.36
CA PRO A 239 -8.56 6.46 -19.44
C PRO A 239 -8.37 6.95 -20.88
N LYS A 240 -7.98 8.22 -21.04
CA LYS A 240 -7.56 8.77 -22.34
C LYS A 240 -6.35 7.97 -22.83
N SER A 241 -6.57 7.07 -23.79
CA SER A 241 -5.52 6.21 -24.33
C SER A 241 -4.33 7.06 -24.81
N ARG A 242 -3.14 6.72 -24.31
CA ARG A 242 -1.90 7.33 -24.80
C ARG A 242 -1.70 6.81 -26.22
N ARG A 243 -1.80 7.69 -27.23
CA ARG A 243 -1.50 7.37 -28.65
C ARG A 243 -0.25 6.49 -28.70
N LYS A 244 -0.39 5.24 -29.17
CA LYS A 244 0.74 4.34 -29.42
C LYS A 244 1.71 5.08 -30.34
N ARG A 245 2.92 5.40 -29.87
CA ARG A 245 4.04 5.69 -30.77
C ARG A 245 4.24 4.43 -31.60
N THR A 246 3.84 4.47 -32.86
CA THR A 246 4.23 3.47 -33.84
C THR A 246 5.75 3.43 -33.87
N LYS A 247 6.34 2.27 -33.55
CA LYS A 247 7.78 2.05 -33.74
C LYS A 247 8.02 2.13 -35.24
N ALA A 248 8.76 3.15 -35.68
CA ALA A 248 9.30 3.18 -37.03
C ALA A 248 10.10 1.89 -37.26
N LYS A 249 9.73 1.16 -38.32
CA LYS A 249 10.37 -0.09 -38.76
C LYS A 249 11.82 0.24 -39.09
N LYS A 250 12.78 -0.32 -38.34
CA LYS A 250 14.20 -0.26 -38.69
C LYS A 250 14.35 -1.02 -40.02
N THR A 251 14.55 -0.28 -41.12
CA THR A 251 14.94 -0.85 -42.41
C THR A 251 16.35 -1.40 -42.27
N THR A 252 16.50 -2.72 -42.34
CA THR A 252 17.78 -3.40 -42.45
C THR A 252 18.34 -3.18 -43.86
N SER A 253 19.50 -2.55 -43.98
CA SER A 253 20.23 -2.38 -45.23
C SER A 253 20.66 -3.73 -45.83
N PRO A 254 20.76 -3.88 -47.17
CA PRO A 254 21.07 -5.16 -47.80
C PRO A 254 22.55 -5.50 -47.72
N LYS A 255 22.83 -6.78 -47.48
CA LYS A 255 24.13 -7.46 -47.54
C LYS A 255 24.69 -7.33 -48.97
N LYS A 256 25.85 -6.70 -49.15
CA LYS A 256 26.61 -6.80 -50.41
C LYS A 256 27.41 -8.11 -50.38
N GLU A 257 27.00 -9.06 -51.22
CA GLU A 257 27.86 -10.14 -51.70
C GLU A 257 29.03 -9.55 -52.49
N ARG A 258 30.23 -10.07 -52.28
CA ARG A 258 31.38 -9.80 -53.14
C ARG A 258 31.97 -11.13 -53.60
N VAL A 259 31.88 -11.30 -54.91
CA VAL A 259 32.24 -12.46 -55.72
C VAL A 259 33.76 -12.70 -55.71
N MET A 260 34.13 -13.98 -55.76
CA MET A 260 35.49 -14.50 -55.87
C MET A 260 36.07 -14.24 -57.26
N ALA A 261 37.32 -13.80 -57.33
CA ALA A 261 38.20 -13.98 -58.49
C ALA A 261 39.61 -14.34 -58.00
N GLY A 262 40.23 -15.37 -58.60
CA GLY A 262 41.39 -16.06 -58.04
C GLY A 262 42.64 -16.14 -58.93
N LYS A 263 43.60 -16.94 -58.43
CA LYS A 263 44.89 -17.41 -59.01
C LYS A 263 45.94 -16.29 -59.18
N THR A 264 47.24 -16.44 -58.93
CA THR A 264 48.27 -17.51 -58.93
C THR A 264 49.36 -17.09 -57.91
N GLY A 265 50.10 -17.90 -57.14
CA GLY A 265 50.94 -19.05 -57.46
C GLY A 265 52.43 -18.65 -57.37
N GLU A 266 53.18 -19.05 -56.33
CA GLU A 266 54.59 -19.48 -56.44
C GLU A 266 55.15 -20.05 -55.12
N LYS A 267 56.03 -21.05 -55.26
CA LYS A 267 56.70 -21.85 -54.21
C LYS A 267 58.14 -21.36 -54.00
N LYS A 268 58.74 -21.77 -52.86
CA LYS A 268 60.19 -21.92 -52.49
C LYS A 268 60.57 -21.05 -51.28
N ALA A 269 61.45 -21.42 -50.35
CA ALA A 269 62.20 -22.64 -50.05
C ALA A 269 62.90 -22.47 -48.67
N THR A 270 63.12 -23.59 -47.98
CA THR A 270 64.25 -23.96 -47.10
C THR A 270 65.11 -22.91 -46.36
N ARG A 271 65.16 -23.07 -45.02
CA ARG A 271 66.31 -23.38 -44.12
C ARG A 271 67.58 -22.47 -44.14
N ARG A 272 67.92 -21.95 -42.94
CA ARG A 272 69.24 -21.65 -42.30
C ARG A 272 69.05 -20.40 -41.42
N ARG A 273 69.56 -20.27 -40.19
CA ARG A 273 70.69 -20.86 -39.48
C ARG A 273 70.34 -21.00 -38.00
#